data_AF-A0A645FDW5-F1
#
_entry.id   AF-A0A645FDW5-F1
#
_cell.length_a   1.000
_cell.length_b   1.000
_cell.length_c   1.000
_cell.angle_alpha   90.00
_cell.angle_beta   90.00
_cell.angle_gamma   90.00
#
_symmetry.space_group_name_H-M   'P 1'
#
loop_
_entity.id
_entity.type
_entity.pdbx_description
1 polymer ?
#
loop_
_entity_poly.entity_id
_entity_poly.type
_entity_poly.pdbx_seq_one_letter_code
_entity_poly.pdbx_strand_id
1 'polypeptide(L)'
;MRNKNNSINDNMKIGLKGVILCENGNKKEGIKLLKEYVKKEGNMEEIYSFLIENLDNQKEVEYYEQIRINKFSNKLTLIDNIKKYIEKNNIDDAKKELIKLEKNYKFQITSLEYSDLGILFGTAKEYEIAENCNNWALKYDSNNQVAINCQGVYGMLANSEEILDE
;
A
#
# COMPACT_ATOMS: atom_id res chain seq x y z
N MET A 1 -30.21 -23.13 -14.68
CA MET A 1 -28.77 -23.02 -14.35
C MET A 1 -28.66 -22.22 -13.06
N ARG A 2 -28.19 -22.81 -11.95
CA ARG A 2 -28.17 -22.16 -10.63
C ARG A 2 -27.05 -21.12 -10.56
N ASN A 3 -27.40 -19.91 -10.11
CA ASN A 3 -26.54 -18.76 -9.85
C ASN A 3 -25.34 -19.12 -8.97
N LYS A 4 -24.12 -18.91 -9.49
CA LYS A 4 -22.85 -19.01 -8.75
C LYS A 4 -22.52 -17.73 -7.96
N ASN A 5 -23.51 -17.14 -7.28
CA ASN A 5 -23.32 -15.90 -6.50
C ASN A 5 -23.20 -16.12 -4.98
N ASN A 6 -22.60 -17.23 -4.52
CA ASN A 6 -22.49 -17.51 -3.08
C ASN A 6 -21.16 -18.14 -2.63
N SER A 7 -20.05 -17.92 -3.35
CA SER A 7 -18.74 -18.30 -2.82
C SER A 7 -18.23 -17.20 -1.89
N ILE A 8 -18.53 -17.33 -0.60
CA ILE A 8 -17.61 -16.84 0.43
C ILE A 8 -16.23 -17.34 0.01
N ASN A 9 -15.32 -16.41 -0.32
CA ASN A 9 -13.95 -16.68 -0.75
C ASN A 9 -13.35 -17.73 0.20
N ASP A 10 -12.78 -18.82 -0.32
CA ASP A 10 -12.31 -19.94 0.52
C ASP A 10 -11.29 -19.50 1.57
N ASN A 11 -10.56 -18.40 1.32
CA ASN A 11 -9.70 -17.76 2.31
C ASN A 11 -10.50 -17.20 3.49
N MET A 12 -11.61 -16.50 3.24
CA MET A 12 -12.46 -15.95 4.30
C MET A 12 -13.02 -17.06 5.21
N LYS A 13 -13.36 -18.23 4.66
CA LYS A 13 -13.80 -19.37 5.48
C LYS A 13 -12.71 -19.86 6.43
N ILE A 14 -11.45 -19.89 5.99
CA ILE A 14 -10.30 -20.28 6.83
C ILE A 14 -10.14 -19.30 7.98
N GLY A 15 -10.16 -18.00 7.69
CA GLY A 15 -10.04 -16.95 8.70
C GLY A 15 -11.15 -17.02 9.76
N LEU A 16 -12.41 -17.08 9.32
CA LEU A 16 -13.57 -17.19 10.23
C LEU A 16 -13.55 -18.48 11.06
N LYS A 17 -13.15 -19.61 10.48
CA LYS A 17 -12.97 -20.86 11.22
C LYS A 17 -11.89 -20.72 12.30
N GLY A 18 -10.81 -20.01 12.01
CA GLY A 18 -9.75 -19.68 12.98
C GLY A 18 -10.29 -18.89 14.17
N VAL A 19 -11.07 -17.84 13.92
CA VAL A 19 -11.74 -17.04 14.96
C VAL A 19 -12.63 -17.92 15.84
N ILE A 20 -13.54 -18.70 15.23
CA ILE A 20 -14.46 -19.59 15.95
C ILE A 20 -13.72 -20.60 16.84
N LEU A 21 -12.59 -21.14 16.38
CA LEU A 21 -11.81 -22.08 17.19
C LEU A 21 -11.17 -21.40 18.40
N CYS A 22 -10.66 -20.18 18.26
CA CYS A 22 -10.14 -19.40 19.39
C CYS A 22 -11.24 -19.10 20.41
N GLU A 23 -12.40 -18.63 19.97
CA GLU A 23 -13.53 -18.31 20.84
C GLU A 23 -14.06 -19.54 21.61
N ASN A 24 -13.99 -20.72 21.00
CA ASN A 24 -14.35 -21.99 21.63
C ASN A 24 -13.24 -22.58 22.54
N GLY A 25 -12.18 -21.82 22.82
CA GLY A 25 -11.09 -22.23 23.69
C GLY A 25 -10.00 -23.09 23.03
N ASN A 26 -10.13 -23.45 21.76
CA ASN A 26 -9.09 -24.13 20.99
C ASN A 26 -8.12 -23.12 20.36
N LYS A 27 -7.50 -22.29 21.21
CA LYS A 27 -6.63 -21.16 20.82
C LYS A 27 -5.48 -21.60 19.90
N LYS A 28 -4.88 -22.77 20.16
CA LYS A 28 -3.72 -23.27 19.38
C LYS A 28 -4.07 -23.56 17.91
N GLU A 29 -5.15 -24.31 17.66
CA GLU A 29 -5.56 -24.61 16.29
C GLU A 29 -6.19 -23.38 15.61
N GLY A 30 -6.89 -22.54 16.37
CA GLY A 30 -7.44 -21.28 15.88
C GLY A 30 -6.34 -20.33 15.34
N ILE A 31 -5.30 -20.06 16.14
CA ILE A 31 -4.16 -19.23 15.74
C ILE A 31 -3.47 -19.80 14.49
N LYS A 32 -3.34 -21.13 14.39
CA LYS A 32 -2.74 -21.77 13.20
C LYS A 32 -3.52 -21.46 11.92
N LEU A 33 -4.85 -21.54 11.96
CA LEU A 33 -5.70 -21.19 10.81
C LEU A 33 -5.65 -19.70 10.49
N LEU A 34 -5.60 -18.83 11.51
CA LEU A 34 -5.47 -17.38 11.31
C LEU A 34 -4.13 -17.02 10.64
N LYS A 35 -3.03 -17.67 11.03
CA LYS A 35 -1.73 -17.52 10.35
C LYS A 35 -1.78 -18.03 8.90
N GLU A 36 -2.51 -19.10 8.63
CA GLU A 36 -2.73 -19.59 7.26
C GLU A 36 -3.54 -18.59 6.42
N TYR A 37 -4.55 -17.96 7.00
CA TYR A 37 -5.33 -16.91 6.36
C TYR A 37 -4.46 -15.73 5.92
N VAL A 38 -3.56 -15.27 6.80
CA VAL A 38 -2.59 -14.21 6.48
C VAL A 38 -1.67 -14.65 5.34
N LYS A 39 -1.12 -15.87 5.39
CA LYS A 39 -0.26 -16.42 4.32
C LYS A 39 -0.96 -16.52 2.97
N LYS A 40 -2.28 -16.69 2.96
CA LYS A 40 -3.13 -16.74 1.76
C LYS A 40 -3.64 -15.38 1.32
N GLU A 41 -3.04 -14.30 1.84
CA GLU A 41 -3.38 -12.92 1.49
C GLU A 41 -4.84 -12.56 1.77
N GLY A 42 -5.40 -13.06 2.88
CA GLY A 42 -6.73 -12.67 3.36
C GLY A 42 -6.94 -11.15 3.46
N ASN A 43 -8.15 -10.66 3.23
CA ASN A 43 -8.45 -9.24 2.99
C ASN A 43 -9.43 -8.60 4.01
N MET A 44 -9.50 -9.15 5.23
CA MET A 44 -10.29 -8.59 6.33
C MET A 44 -9.39 -8.18 7.47
N GLU A 45 -9.33 -6.88 7.74
CA GLU A 45 -8.48 -6.32 8.79
C GLU A 45 -8.84 -6.88 10.17
N GLU A 46 -10.12 -7.12 10.42
CA GLU A 46 -10.64 -7.64 11.68
C GLU A 46 -10.03 -9.00 12.04
N ILE A 47 -9.76 -9.84 11.04
CA ILE A 47 -9.13 -11.16 11.25
C ILE A 47 -7.64 -11.01 11.58
N TYR A 48 -6.97 -9.99 11.04
CA TYR A 48 -5.59 -9.67 11.41
C TYR A 48 -5.54 -9.13 12.85
N SER A 49 -6.42 -8.19 13.21
CA SER A 49 -6.52 -7.65 14.57
C SER A 49 -6.81 -8.76 15.58
N PHE A 50 -7.77 -9.64 15.29
CA PHE A 50 -8.09 -10.77 16.16
C PHE A 50 -6.92 -11.73 16.34
N LEU A 51 -6.16 -12.03 15.28
CA LEU A 51 -4.93 -12.81 15.40
C LEU A 51 -3.96 -12.13 16.36
N ILE A 52 -3.68 -10.84 16.16
CA ILE A 52 -2.72 -10.06 16.94
C ILE A 52 -3.07 -10.04 18.43
N GLU A 53 -4.35 -9.80 18.77
CA GLU A 53 -4.86 -9.82 20.15
C GLU A 53 -4.72 -11.19 20.83
N ASN A 54 -4.67 -12.26 20.05
CA ASN A 54 -4.55 -13.62 20.57
C ASN A 54 -3.10 -14.13 20.61
N LEU A 55 -2.12 -13.34 20.19
CA LEU A 55 -0.70 -13.73 20.26
C LEU A 55 -0.11 -13.39 21.63
N ASP A 56 0.57 -14.36 22.23
CA ASP A 56 1.25 -14.17 23.51
C ASP A 56 2.72 -13.71 23.33
N ASN A 57 3.26 -13.80 22.11
CA ASN A 57 4.64 -13.44 21.78
C ASN A 57 4.71 -12.04 21.16
N GLN A 58 5.34 -11.10 21.88
CA GLN A 58 5.50 -9.71 21.46
C GLN A 58 6.16 -9.55 20.07
N LYS A 59 7.15 -10.39 19.73
CA LYS A 59 7.79 -10.33 18.41
C LYS A 59 6.85 -10.79 17.30
N GLU A 60 5.99 -11.77 17.56
CA GLU A 60 4.97 -12.15 16.58
C GLU A 60 3.89 -11.06 16.46
N VAL A 61 3.48 -10.45 17.57
CA VAL A 61 2.55 -9.29 17.57
C VAL A 61 3.07 -8.20 16.65
N GLU A 62 4.31 -7.75 16.85
CA GLU A 62 4.94 -6.71 16.02
C GLU A 62 5.00 -7.12 14.54
N TYR A 63 5.34 -8.38 14.25
CA TYR A 63 5.38 -8.89 12.88
C TYR A 63 4.01 -8.84 12.19
N TYR A 64 2.94 -9.32 12.83
CA TYR A 64 1.60 -9.32 12.22
C TYR A 64 0.95 -7.92 12.21
N GLU A 65 1.28 -7.06 13.17
CA GLU A 65 0.88 -5.64 13.19
C GLU A 65 1.45 -4.92 11.96
N GLN A 66 2.73 -5.14 11.63
CA GLN A 66 3.34 -4.58 10.43
C GLN A 66 2.66 -5.08 9.15
N ILE A 67 2.28 -6.37 9.10
CA ILE A 67 1.52 -6.89 7.96
C ILE A 67 0.15 -6.22 7.87
N ARG A 68 -0.57 -6.07 9.00
CA ARG A 68 -1.88 -5.42 9.05
C ARG A 68 -1.78 -3.99 8.54
N ILE A 69 -0.89 -3.18 9.12
CA ILE A 69 -0.67 -1.80 8.72
C ILE A 69 -0.35 -1.74 7.23
N ASN A 70 0.64 -2.49 6.76
CA ASN A 70 1.03 -2.46 5.35
C ASN A 70 -0.09 -2.86 4.38
N LYS A 71 -1.06 -3.67 4.83
CA LYS A 71 -2.17 -4.13 4.01
C LYS A 71 -3.39 -3.21 4.05
N PHE A 72 -3.68 -2.63 5.22
CA PHE A 72 -4.92 -1.90 5.47
C PHE A 72 -4.73 -0.40 5.75
N SER A 73 -3.50 0.13 5.71
CA SER A 73 -3.26 1.58 5.71
C SER A 73 -4.16 2.25 4.68
N ASN A 74 -4.97 3.23 5.10
CA ASN A 74 -5.88 3.91 4.21
C ASN A 74 -5.10 4.79 3.19
N LYS A 75 -5.68 4.98 2.00
CA LYS A 75 -5.08 5.76 0.90
C LYS A 75 -4.60 7.16 1.33
N LEU A 76 -5.46 7.91 2.05
CA LEU A 76 -5.16 9.26 2.52
C LEU A 76 -4.00 9.27 3.50
N THR A 77 -3.94 8.32 4.43
CA THR A 77 -2.84 8.19 5.40
C THR A 77 -1.50 7.95 4.70
N LEU A 78 -1.47 7.11 3.66
CA LEU A 78 -0.25 6.87 2.89
C LEU A 78 0.21 8.15 2.16
N ILE A 79 -0.72 8.89 1.53
CA ILE A 79 -0.41 10.16 0.87
C ILE A 79 0.12 11.20 1.88
N ASP A 80 -0.51 11.32 3.06
CA ASP A 80 -0.06 12.23 4.11
C ASP A 80 1.30 11.84 4.69
N ASN A 81 1.59 10.54 4.81
CA ASN A 81 2.89 10.06 5.24
C ASN A 81 3.97 10.41 4.20
N ILE A 82 3.72 10.20 2.91
CA ILE A 82 4.65 10.59 1.83
C ILE A 82 5.01 12.07 1.96
N LYS A 83 4.01 12.95 2.10
CA LYS A 83 4.22 14.40 2.29
C LYS A 83 5.12 14.69 3.49
N LYS A 84 4.79 14.13 4.66
CA LYS A 84 5.57 14.34 5.90
C LYS A 84 6.99 13.81 5.82
N TYR A 85 7.21 12.69 5.14
CA TYR A 85 8.54 12.11 4.96
C TYR A 85 9.39 12.97 4.03
N ILE A 86 8.82 13.47 2.92
CA ILE A 86 9.50 14.41 2.03
C ILE A 86 9.83 15.73 2.76
N GLU A 87 8.90 16.30 3.52
CA GLU A 87 9.14 17.51 4.34
C GLU A 87 10.30 17.33 5.33
N LYS A 88 10.52 16.11 5.81
CA LYS A 88 11.62 15.76 6.73
C LYS A 88 12.88 15.29 6.00
N ASN A 89 12.93 15.38 4.67
CA ASN A 89 14.01 14.86 3.83
C ASN A 89 14.31 13.36 4.05
N ASN A 90 13.29 12.58 4.45
CA ASN A 90 13.39 11.13 4.61
C ASN A 90 12.80 10.44 3.38
N ILE A 91 13.58 10.46 2.30
CA ILE A 91 13.12 10.01 0.99
C ILE A 91 12.86 8.50 0.95
N ASP A 92 13.66 7.69 1.63
CA ASP A 92 13.49 6.23 1.64
C ASP A 92 12.14 5.80 2.21
N ASP A 93 11.70 6.44 3.30
CA ASP A 93 10.39 6.13 3.88
C ASP A 93 9.24 6.67 3.01
N ALA A 94 9.42 7.82 2.34
CA ALA A 94 8.45 8.30 1.36
C ALA A 94 8.29 7.31 0.18
N LYS A 95 9.39 6.76 -0.34
CA LYS A 95 9.37 5.74 -1.40
C LYS A 95 8.65 4.47 -0.93
N LYS A 96 8.88 4.02 0.30
CA LYS A 96 8.17 2.86 0.88
C LYS A 96 6.67 3.09 0.96
N GLU A 97 6.22 4.27 1.37
CA GLU A 97 4.79 4.61 1.45
C GLU A 97 4.16 4.72 0.06
N LEU A 98 4.89 5.23 -0.94
CA LEU A 98 4.44 5.25 -2.34
C LEU A 98 4.22 3.82 -2.87
N ILE A 99 5.16 2.90 -2.61
CA ILE A 99 5.03 1.49 -3.00
C ILE A 99 3.79 0.85 -2.36
N LYS A 100 3.53 1.12 -1.07
CA LYS A 100 2.32 0.63 -0.40
C LYS A 100 1.05 1.22 -1.02
N LEU A 101 1.07 2.51 -1.32
CA LEU A 101 -0.03 3.24 -1.93
C LEU A 101 -0.39 2.62 -3.29
N GLU A 102 0.59 2.44 -4.17
CA GLU A 102 0.38 1.83 -5.47
C GLU A 102 -0.04 0.36 -5.36
N LYS A 103 0.57 -0.42 -4.46
CA LYS A 103 0.22 -1.83 -4.27
C LYS A 103 -1.24 -2.03 -3.88
N ASN A 104 -1.75 -1.19 -2.97
CA ASN A 104 -3.07 -1.38 -2.37
C ASN A 104 -4.17 -0.56 -3.08
N TYR A 105 -3.83 0.56 -3.72
CA TYR A 105 -4.79 1.54 -4.22
C TYR A 105 -4.58 1.93 -5.69
N LYS A 106 -3.78 1.18 -6.48
CA LYS A 106 -3.46 1.50 -7.89
C LYS A 106 -4.61 2.08 -8.71
N PHE A 107 -5.81 1.49 -8.60
CA PHE A 107 -7.00 1.85 -9.39
C PHE A 107 -7.92 2.90 -8.72
N GLN A 108 -7.51 3.42 -7.56
CA GLN A 108 -8.24 4.41 -6.77
C GLN A 108 -7.46 5.72 -6.61
N ILE A 109 -6.20 5.75 -7.05
CA ILE A 109 -5.40 6.98 -7.13
C ILE A 109 -5.84 7.71 -8.39
N THR A 110 -6.28 8.96 -8.21
CA THR A 110 -6.76 9.83 -9.28
C THR A 110 -5.60 10.46 -10.04
N SER A 111 -5.87 10.98 -11.24
CA SER A 111 -4.88 11.74 -12.01
C SER A 111 -4.31 12.92 -11.20
N LEU A 112 -5.17 13.65 -10.47
CA LEU A 112 -4.76 14.77 -9.61
C LEU A 112 -3.83 14.31 -8.48
N GLU A 113 -4.16 13.21 -7.80
CA GLU A 113 -3.31 12.67 -6.73
C GLU A 113 -1.94 12.23 -7.27
N TYR A 114 -1.88 11.64 -8.47
CA TYR A 114 -0.61 11.31 -9.12
C TYR A 114 0.19 12.57 -9.50
N SER A 115 -0.44 13.62 -10.02
CA SER A 115 0.28 14.87 -10.32
C SER A 115 0.82 15.57 -9.07
N ASP A 116 0.06 15.55 -7.96
CA ASP A 116 0.52 16.10 -6.70
C ASP A 116 1.72 15.35 -6.14
N LEU A 117 1.71 14.02 -6.21
CA LEU A 117 2.86 13.17 -5.86
C LEU A 117 4.06 13.46 -6.78
N GLY A 118 3.82 13.66 -8.07
CA GLY A 118 4.83 14.07 -9.04
C GLY A 118 5.53 15.37 -8.64
N ILE A 119 4.76 16.41 -8.28
CA ILE A 119 5.30 17.69 -7.80
C ILE A 119 6.09 17.51 -6.50
N LEU A 120 5.59 16.71 -5.57
CA LEU A 120 6.24 16.48 -4.27
C LEU A 120 7.63 15.83 -4.46
N PHE A 121 7.71 14.73 -5.21
CA PHE A 121 8.98 14.07 -5.49
C PHE A 121 9.90 14.94 -6.35
N GLY A 122 9.36 15.71 -7.30
CA GLY A 122 10.16 16.64 -8.09
C GLY A 122 10.75 17.78 -7.27
N THR A 123 10.01 18.28 -6.26
CA THR A 123 10.53 19.27 -5.29
C THR A 123 11.63 18.67 -4.43
N ALA A 124 11.54 17.37 -4.13
CA ALA A 124 12.57 16.61 -3.42
C ALA A 124 13.76 16.21 -4.31
N LYS A 125 13.77 16.60 -5.59
CA LYS A 125 14.75 16.21 -6.61
C LYS A 125 14.79 14.71 -6.95
N GLU A 126 13.72 13.99 -6.65
CA GLU A 126 13.54 12.60 -7.05
C GLU A 126 12.87 12.55 -8.43
N TYR A 127 13.59 13.00 -9.46
CA TYR A 127 13.01 13.31 -10.76
C TYR A 127 12.47 12.09 -11.53
N GLU A 128 13.12 10.93 -11.42
CA GLU A 128 12.63 9.68 -12.04
C GLU A 128 11.25 9.27 -11.45
N ILE A 129 11.10 9.37 -10.13
CA ILE A 129 9.83 9.07 -9.46
C ILE A 129 8.79 10.12 -9.83
N ALA A 130 9.18 11.40 -9.85
CA ALA A 130 8.30 12.48 -10.25
C ALA A 130 7.75 12.30 -11.68
N GLU A 131 8.61 11.92 -12.62
CA GLU A 131 8.23 11.63 -14.01
C GLU A 131 7.28 10.43 -14.08
N ASN A 132 7.59 9.34 -13.36
CA ASN A 132 6.72 8.17 -13.29
C ASN A 132 5.33 8.50 -12.74
N CYS A 133 5.24 9.32 -11.69
CA CYS A 133 3.96 9.79 -11.16
C CYS A 133 3.19 10.61 -12.21
N ASN A 134 3.84 11.52 -12.93
CA ASN A 134 3.19 12.30 -13.99
C ASN A 134 2.73 11.43 -15.17
N ASN A 135 3.50 10.41 -15.55
CA ASN A 135 3.12 9.42 -16.56
C ASN A 135 1.83 8.68 -16.16
N TRP A 136 1.70 8.30 -14.89
CA TRP A 136 0.46 7.73 -14.38
C TRP A 136 -0.69 8.74 -14.38
N ALA A 137 -0.46 9.98 -13.98
CA ALA A 137 -1.46 11.04 -14.05
C ALA A 137 -2.04 11.20 -15.47
N LEU A 138 -1.17 11.26 -16.48
CA LEU A 138 -1.55 11.39 -17.89
C LEU A 138 -2.23 10.16 -18.45
N LYS A 139 -1.89 8.98 -17.94
CA LYS A 139 -2.57 7.74 -18.30
C LYS A 139 -4.03 7.71 -17.82
N TYR A 140 -4.31 8.32 -16.66
CA TYR A 140 -5.67 8.42 -16.13
C TYR A 140 -6.45 9.61 -16.69
N ASP A 141 -5.78 10.72 -16.98
CA ASP A 141 -6.35 11.89 -17.65
C ASP A 141 -5.30 12.52 -18.56
N SER A 142 -5.44 12.30 -19.87
CA SER A 142 -4.50 12.80 -20.88
C SER A 142 -4.48 14.32 -21.00
N ASN A 143 -5.45 15.02 -20.41
CA ASN A 143 -5.55 16.48 -20.41
C ASN A 143 -5.11 17.11 -19.09
N ASN A 144 -4.51 16.34 -18.16
CA ASN A 144 -3.99 16.90 -16.91
C ASN A 144 -2.83 17.85 -17.20
N GLN A 145 -3.13 19.15 -17.28
CA GLN A 145 -2.17 20.19 -17.65
C GLN A 145 -0.98 20.29 -16.68
N VAL A 146 -1.20 19.99 -15.40
CA VAL A 146 -0.12 19.98 -14.40
C VAL A 146 0.88 18.90 -14.75
N ALA A 147 0.41 17.68 -15.00
CA ALA A 147 1.28 16.56 -15.37
C ALA A 147 2.00 16.81 -16.70
N ILE A 148 1.32 17.38 -17.71
CA ILE A 148 1.94 17.76 -19.00
C ILE A 148 3.12 18.72 -18.78
N ASN A 149 2.90 19.76 -17.98
CA ASN A 149 3.93 20.77 -17.72
C ASN A 149 5.13 20.20 -16.94
N CYS A 150 4.86 19.32 -15.98
CA CYS A 150 5.88 18.73 -15.13
C CYS A 150 6.67 17.59 -15.80
N GLN A 151 6.05 16.80 -16.69
CA GLN A 151 6.70 15.67 -17.36
C GLN A 151 7.92 16.12 -18.17
N GLY A 152 7.80 17.18 -18.97
CA GLY A 152 8.92 17.70 -19.77
C GLY A 152 10.06 18.24 -18.91
N VAL A 153 9.75 18.83 -17.76
CA VAL A 153 10.76 19.39 -16.84
C VAL A 153 11.52 18.28 -16.11
N TYR A 154 10.81 17.33 -15.50
CA TYR A 154 11.47 16.29 -14.70
C TYR A 154 12.21 15.26 -15.55
N GLY A 155 11.70 14.92 -16.74
CA GLY A 155 12.44 14.05 -17.66
C GLY A 155 13.77 14.67 -18.12
N MET A 156 13.82 15.99 -18.37
CA MET A 156 15.08 16.67 -18.69
C MET A 156 16.06 16.69 -17.50
N LEU A 157 15.54 16.87 -16.27
CA LEU A 157 16.36 16.92 -15.07
C LEU A 157 16.93 15.55 -14.69
N ALA A 158 16.14 14.48 -14.78
CA ALA A 158 16.59 13.11 -14.54
C ALA A 158 17.78 12.73 -15.45
N ASN A 159 17.65 13.01 -16.75
CA ASN A 159 18.73 12.75 -17.72
C ASN A 159 19.98 13.62 -17.48
N SER A 160 19.85 14.77 -16.82
CA SER A 160 21.00 15.63 -16.51
C SER A 160 21.79 15.18 -15.28
N GLU A 161 21.13 14.54 -14.31
CA GLU A 161 21.81 13.97 -13.14
C GLU A 161 22.64 12.73 -13.54
N GLU A 162 22.12 11.88 -14.43
CA GLU A 162 22.87 10.73 -14.96
C GLU A 162 24.19 11.13 -15.64
N ILE A 163 24.24 12.28 -16.30
CA ILE A 163 25.43 12.77 -17.01
C ILE A 163 26.49 13.36 -16.05
N LEU A 164 26.08 13.81 -14.85
CA LEU A 164 26.99 14.45 -13.88
C LEU A 164 27.65 13.44 -12.93
N ASP A 165 27.11 12.22 -12.84
CA ASP A 165 27.63 11.14 -11.99
C ASP A 165 28.57 10.16 -12.74
N GLU A 166 28.80 10.36 -14.05
CA GLU A 166 29.78 9.64 -14.90
C GLU A 166 31.14 10.37 -15.01
#